data_AF-A0A4Y9SHB8-F1
#
_entry.id   AF-A0A4Y9SHB8-F1
#
_cell.length_a   1.000
_cell.length_b   1.000
_cell.length_c   1.000
_cell.angle_alpha   90.00
_cell.angle_beta   90.00
_cell.angle_gamma   90.00
#
_symmetry.space_group_name_H-M   'P 1'
#
loop_
_entity.id
_entity.type
_entity.pdbx_description
1 polymer ?
#
loop_
_entity_poly.entity_id
_entity_poly.type
_entity_poly.pdbx_seq_one_letter_code
_entity_poly.pdbx_strand_id
1 'polypeptide(L)'
;MAQHHALASQESYNPNHLLDILLGKMQLKNDAALSRMLEVAPPVISKIRHHRLPVGASLLIRMHEVTGMSIRDLRDLMGDRRTKYRLSDAQGRPKPEQKAAMEAAAAAAAQQGQAQGQSQQSSGASSAASENKGSGNAQ
;
A
#
# COMPACT_ATOMS: atom_id res chain seq x y z
N MET A 1 8.64 -26.77 -16.23
CA MET A 1 9.49 -25.97 -15.33
C MET A 1 8.67 -25.60 -14.09
N ALA A 2 9.09 -26.02 -12.89
CA ALA A 2 8.40 -25.62 -11.66
C ALA A 2 8.68 -24.14 -11.41
N GLN A 3 7.62 -23.32 -11.37
CA GLN A 3 7.75 -21.90 -11.06
C GLN A 3 8.16 -21.76 -9.59
N HIS A 4 9.40 -21.36 -9.34
CA HIS A 4 9.86 -21.05 -7.98
C HIS A 4 9.22 -19.71 -7.58
N HIS A 5 8.23 -19.76 -6.69
CA HIS A 5 7.59 -18.56 -6.17
C HIS A 5 8.54 -17.80 -5.25
N ALA A 6 8.67 -16.49 -5.46
CA ALA A 6 9.58 -15.60 -4.72
C ALA A 6 9.40 -15.61 -3.19
N LEU A 7 8.24 -16.08 -2.68
CA LEU A 7 7.98 -16.24 -1.25
C LEU A 7 8.57 -17.52 -0.67
N ALA A 8 8.54 -18.60 -1.45
CA ALA A 8 9.05 -19.90 -0.99
C ALA A 8 10.57 -19.89 -0.80
N SER A 9 11.27 -18.93 -1.41
CA SER A 9 12.71 -18.71 -1.26
C SER A 9 13.08 -17.74 -0.13
N GLN A 10 12.11 -17.14 0.58
CA GLN A 10 12.41 -16.25 1.70
C GLN A 10 12.71 -17.06 2.96
N GLU A 11 13.83 -16.77 3.59
CA GLU A 11 14.30 -17.48 4.79
C GLU A 11 13.37 -17.31 6.00
N SER A 12 12.66 -16.18 6.08
CA SER A 12 11.67 -15.94 7.15
C SER A 12 10.31 -16.61 6.91
N TYR A 13 10.06 -17.19 5.73
CA TYR A 13 8.75 -17.72 5.37
C TYR A 13 8.62 -19.20 5.76
N ASN A 14 7.84 -19.47 6.81
CA ASN A 14 7.66 -20.82 7.38
C ASN A 14 6.18 -21.26 7.38
N PRO A 15 5.66 -21.80 6.27
CA PRO A 15 4.30 -22.30 6.21
C PRO A 15 4.09 -23.58 7.04
N ASN A 16 5.14 -24.34 7.35
CA ASN A 16 5.04 -25.55 8.18
C ASN A 16 4.59 -25.21 9.60
N HIS A 17 5.19 -24.17 10.20
CA HIS A 17 4.80 -23.71 11.52
C HIS A 17 3.32 -23.33 11.60
N LEU A 18 2.82 -22.59 10.61
CA LEU A 18 1.40 -22.28 10.50
C LEU A 18 0.53 -23.56 10.47
N LEU A 19 0.85 -24.51 9.58
CA LEU A 19 0.04 -25.73 9.43
C LEU A 19 0.05 -26.60 10.70
N ASP A 20 1.17 -26.65 11.42
CA ASP A 20 1.27 -27.40 12.68
C ASP A 20 0.44 -26.76 13.80
N ILE A 21 0.45 -25.43 13.91
CA ILE A 21 -0.41 -24.70 14.83
C ILE A 21 -1.89 -24.94 14.50
N LEU A 22 -2.25 -24.97 13.22
CA LEU A 22 -3.61 -25.26 12.77
C LEU A 22 -4.04 -26.69 13.12
N LEU A 23 -3.17 -27.68 12.92
CA LEU A 23 -3.43 -29.07 13.33
C LEU A 23 -3.67 -29.16 14.84
N GLY A 24 -2.82 -28.53 15.64
CA GLY A 24 -2.97 -28.51 17.10
C GLY A 24 -4.26 -27.83 17.56
N LYS A 25 -4.56 -26.63 17.01
CA LYS A 25 -5.74 -25.84 17.40
C LYS A 25 -7.06 -26.55 17.09
N MET A 26 -7.13 -27.27 15.97
CA MET A 26 -8.33 -27.99 15.55
C MET A 26 -8.31 -29.47 15.98
N GLN A 27 -7.32 -29.89 16.77
CA GLN A 27 -7.14 -31.27 17.25
C GLN A 27 -7.15 -32.30 16.11
N LEU A 28 -6.54 -31.95 14.97
CA LEU A 28 -6.47 -32.82 13.80
C LEU A 28 -5.22 -33.68 13.84
N LYS A 29 -5.37 -34.95 13.44
CA LYS A 29 -4.27 -35.92 13.47
C LYS A 29 -3.26 -35.76 12.33
N ASN A 30 -3.68 -35.25 11.17
CA ASN A 30 -2.83 -35.19 9.98
C ASN A 30 -3.31 -34.16 8.94
N ASP A 31 -2.45 -33.90 7.96
CA ASP A 31 -2.69 -32.98 6.84
C ASP A 31 -3.90 -33.34 5.98
N ALA A 32 -4.23 -34.63 5.86
CA ALA A 32 -5.41 -35.06 5.10
C ALA A 32 -6.71 -34.65 5.81
N ALA A 33 -6.73 -34.65 7.15
CA ALA A 33 -7.83 -34.07 7.90
C ALA A 33 -7.87 -32.55 7.75
N LEU A 34 -6.70 -31.90 7.80
CA LEU A 34 -6.60 -30.45 7.59
C LEU A 34 -7.11 -30.02 6.22
N SER A 35 -6.76 -30.76 5.16
CA SER A 35 -7.18 -30.45 3.79
C SER A 35 -8.70 -30.51 3.63
N ARG A 36 -9.37 -31.48 4.28
CA ARG A 36 -10.83 -31.58 4.28
C ARG A 36 -11.47 -30.41 5.02
N MET A 37 -10.93 -30.05 6.19
CA MET A 37 -11.45 -28.93 6.99
C MET A 37 -11.30 -27.58 6.26
N LEU A 38 -10.18 -27.39 5.57
CA LEU A 38 -9.91 -26.21 4.75
C LEU A 38 -10.52 -26.28 3.34
N GLU A 39 -11.29 -27.32 3.00
CA GLU A 39 -11.87 -27.52 1.66
C GLU A 39 -10.85 -27.42 0.50
N VAL A 40 -9.63 -27.90 0.73
CA VAL A 40 -8.58 -27.96 -0.29
C VAL A 40 -8.19 -29.39 -0.59
N ALA A 41 -7.70 -29.61 -1.82
CA ALA A 41 -7.17 -30.91 -2.20
C ALA A 41 -5.90 -31.24 -1.39
N PRO A 42 -5.70 -32.50 -0.94
CA PRO A 42 -4.49 -32.91 -0.21
C PRO A 42 -3.15 -32.51 -0.87
N PRO A 43 -2.99 -32.54 -2.22
CA PRO A 43 -1.77 -32.09 -2.88
C PRO A 43 -1.43 -30.62 -2.63
N VAL A 44 -2.41 -29.76 -2.31
CA VAL A 44 -2.18 -28.34 -2.00
C VAL A 44 -1.39 -28.23 -0.70
N ILE A 45 -1.85 -28.88 0.37
CA ILE A 45 -1.17 -28.89 1.68
C ILE A 45 0.22 -29.50 1.55
N SER A 46 0.34 -30.62 0.84
CA SER A 46 1.65 -31.25 0.59
C SER A 46 2.62 -30.31 -0.13
N LYS A 47 2.18 -29.59 -1.17
CA LYS A 47 3.04 -28.63 -1.87
C LYS A 47 3.43 -27.43 -1.00
N ILE A 48 2.53 -26.99 -0.12
CA ILE A 48 2.81 -25.91 0.84
C ILE A 48 3.89 -26.36 1.83
N ARG A 49 3.77 -27.58 2.39
CA ARG A 49 4.76 -28.11 3.33
C ARG A 49 6.16 -28.26 2.75
N HIS A 50 6.22 -28.57 1.46
CA HIS A 50 7.49 -28.70 0.73
C HIS A 50 7.93 -27.39 0.05
N HIS A 51 7.34 -26.24 0.42
CA HIS A 51 7.70 -24.93 -0.13
C HIS A 51 7.63 -24.87 -1.67
N ARG A 52 6.77 -25.69 -2.29
CA ARG A 52 6.52 -25.69 -3.74
C ARG A 52 5.33 -24.81 -4.13
N LEU A 53 4.51 -24.43 -3.16
CA LEU A 53 3.36 -23.56 -3.34
C LEU A 53 3.26 -22.59 -2.14
N PRO A 54 3.29 -21.26 -2.34
CA PRO A 54 3.07 -20.31 -1.26
C PRO A 54 1.59 -20.28 -0.85
N VAL A 55 1.33 -19.85 0.38
CA VAL A 55 -0.04 -19.65 0.87
C VAL A 55 -0.59 -18.37 0.23
N GLY A 56 -1.64 -18.55 -0.57
CA GLY A 56 -2.36 -17.47 -1.24
C GLY A 56 -3.42 -16.83 -0.35
N ALA A 57 -3.97 -15.71 -0.82
CA ALA A 57 -5.01 -14.96 -0.11
C ALA A 57 -6.28 -15.78 0.12
N SER A 58 -6.74 -16.53 -0.88
CA SER A 58 -7.93 -17.38 -0.75
C SER A 58 -7.78 -18.43 0.36
N LEU A 59 -6.61 -19.07 0.43
CA LEU A 59 -6.33 -20.06 1.47
C LEU A 59 -6.23 -19.42 2.86
N LEU A 60 -5.63 -18.23 2.96
CA LEU A 60 -5.60 -17.44 4.21
C LEU A 60 -7.01 -17.08 4.70
N ILE A 61 -7.88 -16.64 3.80
CA ILE A 61 -9.28 -16.33 4.12
C ILE A 61 -9.96 -17.59 4.66
N ARG A 62 -9.76 -18.74 4.01
CA ARG A 62 -10.37 -19.99 4.48
C ARG A 62 -9.86 -20.43 5.85
N MET A 63 -8.56 -20.29 6.10
CA MET A 63 -7.98 -20.55 7.42
C MET A 63 -8.57 -19.62 8.49
N HIS A 64 -8.79 -18.35 8.17
CA HIS A 64 -9.44 -17.38 9.06
C HIS A 64 -10.87 -17.81 9.40
N GLU A 65 -11.67 -18.17 8.40
CA GLU A 65 -13.07 -18.58 8.58
C GLU A 65 -13.20 -19.81 9.48
N VAL A 66 -12.35 -20.82 9.25
CA VAL A 66 -12.43 -22.10 10.00
C VAL A 66 -11.89 -21.96 11.42
N THR A 67 -10.83 -21.18 11.63
CA THR A 67 -10.13 -21.13 12.92
C THR A 67 -10.48 -19.93 13.79
N GLY A 68 -11.11 -18.90 13.21
CA GLY A 68 -11.36 -17.61 13.83
C GLY A 68 -10.11 -16.76 14.07
N MET A 69 -8.92 -17.21 13.65
CA MET A 69 -7.68 -16.45 13.86
C MET A 69 -7.60 -15.28 12.88
N SER A 70 -7.09 -14.13 13.32
CA SER A 70 -6.98 -12.99 12.42
C SER A 70 -6.02 -13.31 11.26
N ILE A 71 -6.27 -12.71 10.10
CA ILE A 71 -5.37 -12.84 8.95
C ILE A 71 -3.95 -12.38 9.33
N ARG A 72 -3.82 -11.40 10.23
CA ARG A 72 -2.53 -10.94 10.76
C ARG A 72 -1.80 -12.07 11.50
N ASP A 73 -2.46 -12.72 12.45
CA ASP A 73 -1.84 -13.80 13.24
C ASP A 73 -1.42 -14.97 12.34
N LEU A 74 -2.27 -15.33 11.37
CA LEU A 74 -1.96 -16.37 10.38
C LEU A 74 -0.68 -16.05 9.59
N ARG A 75 -0.48 -14.78 9.26
CA ARG A 75 0.71 -14.31 8.54
C ARG A 75 1.94 -14.24 9.44
N ASP A 76 1.77 -13.81 10.68
CA ASP A 76 2.86 -13.74 11.65
C ASP A 76 3.39 -15.14 11.97
N LEU A 77 2.51 -16.14 12.07
CA LEU A 77 2.88 -17.56 12.20
C LEU A 77 3.74 -18.06 11.03
N MET A 78 3.44 -17.65 9.80
CA MET A 78 4.28 -18.00 8.65
C MET A 78 5.48 -17.06 8.44
N GLY A 79 5.66 -16.03 9.27
CA GLY A 79 6.69 -15.01 9.07
C GLY A 79 6.47 -14.14 7.82
N ASP A 80 5.22 -14.03 7.34
CA ASP A 80 4.84 -13.29 6.15
C ASP A 80 4.58 -11.80 6.42
N ARG A 81 5.58 -10.99 6.06
CA ARG A 81 5.58 -9.53 6.27
C ARG A 81 4.87 -8.71 5.17
N ARG A 82 4.09 -9.30 4.26
CA ARG A 82 3.31 -8.57 3.20
C ARG A 82 2.20 -7.63 3.74
N THR A 83 2.49 -6.67 4.61
CA THR A 83 1.50 -6.01 5.49
C THR A 83 0.50 -5.09 4.79
N LYS A 84 0.77 -4.65 3.56
CA LYS A 84 -0.16 -3.80 2.79
C LYS A 84 -0.15 -4.27 1.35
N TYR A 85 -1.35 -4.41 0.78
CA TYR A 85 -1.63 -4.63 -0.64
C TYR A 85 -0.51 -4.06 -1.50
N ARG A 86 0.40 -4.90 -1.99
CA ARG A 86 1.25 -4.52 -3.10
C ARG A 86 0.35 -4.60 -4.32
N LEU A 87 -0.32 -3.50 -4.67
CA LEU A 87 -0.74 -3.33 -6.06
C LEU A 87 0.55 -3.49 -6.86
N SER A 88 0.58 -4.50 -7.72
CA SER A 88 1.75 -4.83 -8.50
C SER A 88 2.33 -3.57 -9.13
N ASP A 89 3.66 -3.42 -9.05
CA ASP A 89 4.42 -2.32 -9.64
C ASP A 89 4.23 -2.22 -11.18
N ALA A 90 3.56 -3.23 -11.77
CA ALA A 90 3.16 -3.34 -13.16
C ALA A 90 1.82 -2.66 -13.50
N GLN A 91 0.91 -2.47 -12.53
CA GLN A 91 -0.47 -2.02 -12.81
C GLN A 91 -0.75 -0.58 -12.33
N GLY A 92 0.21 0.07 -11.67
CA GLY A 92 0.12 1.46 -11.22
C GLY A 92 1.07 2.43 -11.90
N ARG A 93 2.00 1.94 -12.74
CA ARG A 93 2.86 2.80 -13.54
C ARG A 93 2.10 3.19 -14.81
N PRO A 94 1.89 4.48 -15.11
CA PRO A 94 1.37 4.88 -16.40
C PRO A 94 2.29 4.30 -17.48
N LYS A 95 1.71 3.81 -18.58
CA LYS A 95 2.49 3.43 -19.77
C LYS A 95 3.46 4.58 -20.08
N PRO A 96 4.69 4.33 -20.57
CA PRO A 96 5.65 5.41 -20.86
C PRO A 96 5.04 6.50 -21.75
N GLU A 97 4.13 6.15 -22.66
CA GLU A 97 3.33 7.07 -23.47
C GLU A 97 2.38 7.96 -22.63
N GLN A 98 1.71 7.39 -21.63
CA GLN A 98 0.84 8.13 -20.69
C GLN A 98 1.64 8.99 -19.72
N LYS A 99 2.84 8.55 -19.31
CA LYS A 99 3.75 9.32 -18.46
C LYS A 99 4.19 10.61 -19.16
N ALA A 100 4.60 10.52 -20.43
CA ALA A 100 5.01 11.68 -21.22
C ALA A 100 3.85 12.67 -21.45
N ALA A 101 2.64 12.17 -21.75
CA ALA A 101 1.46 13.03 -21.91
C ALA A 101 1.06 13.73 -20.61
N MET A 102 1.15 13.04 -19.47
CA MET A 102 0.80 13.58 -18.15
C MET A 102 1.83 14.59 -17.64
N GLU A 103 3.12 14.38 -17.91
CA GLU A 103 4.21 15.33 -17.61
C GLU A 103 4.11 16.60 -18.50
N ALA A 104 3.75 16.45 -19.77
CA ALA A 104 3.53 17.60 -20.67
C ALA A 104 2.29 18.43 -20.25
N ALA A 105 1.20 17.78 -19.85
CA ALA A 105 -0.01 18.45 -19.35
C ALA A 105 0.25 19.19 -18.01
N ALA A 106 1.06 18.61 -17.12
CA ALA A 106 1.45 19.23 -15.86
C ALA A 106 2.37 20.46 -16.07
N ALA A 107 3.27 20.40 -17.05
CA ALA A 107 4.15 21.53 -17.40
C ALA A 107 3.38 22.72 -18.01
N ALA A 108 2.34 22.44 -18.82
CA ALA A 108 1.50 23.49 -19.42
C ALA A 108 0.66 24.25 -18.39
N ALA A 109 0.19 23.58 -17.33
CA ALA A 109 -0.58 24.21 -16.25
C ALA A 109 0.27 25.16 -15.38
N ALA A 110 1.58 24.92 -15.27
CA ALA A 110 2.48 25.77 -14.48
C ALA A 110 2.87 27.09 -15.16
N GLN A 111 2.75 27.20 -16.49
CA GLN A 111 3.15 28.39 -17.24
C GLN A 111 2.06 29.47 -17.37
N GLN A 112 0.79 29.18 -17.06
CA GLN A 112 -0.29 30.17 -17.18
C GLN A 112 -0.45 31.10 -15.95
N GLY A 113 0.32 30.89 -14.88
CA GLY A 113 0.20 31.65 -13.63
C GLY A 113 1.07 32.90 -13.47
N GLN A 114 1.95 33.25 -14.42
CA GLN A 114 2.95 34.32 -14.21
C GLN A 114 2.70 35.63 -14.98
N ALA A 115 1.61 35.78 -15.75
CA ALA A 115 1.42 36.93 -16.63
C ALA A 115 0.58 38.10 -16.08
N GLN A 116 0.06 38.05 -14.84
CA GLN A 116 -0.75 39.14 -14.26
C GLN A 116 -0.09 39.71 -12.99
N GLY A 117 0.91 40.56 -13.17
CA GLY A 117 1.59 41.18 -12.02
C GLY A 117 2.57 42.28 -12.38
N GLN A 118 2.30 43.12 -13.38
CA GLN A 118 3.12 44.32 -13.62
C GLN A 118 2.37 45.34 -14.51
N SER A 119 1.44 46.09 -13.91
CA SER A 119 0.93 47.32 -14.52
C SER A 119 0.21 48.20 -13.49
N GLN A 120 0.96 48.81 -12.58
CA GLN A 120 0.57 50.07 -11.95
C GLN A 120 1.79 50.73 -11.32
N GLN A 121 2.55 51.46 -12.13
CA GLN A 121 3.44 52.50 -11.66
C GLN A 121 2.87 53.82 -12.14
N SER A 122 2.20 54.48 -11.19
CA SER A 122 1.52 55.76 -11.33
C SER A 122 2.53 56.89 -11.54
N SER A 123 2.41 57.57 -12.67
CA SER A 123 2.84 58.95 -12.85
C SER A 123 1.90 59.87 -12.08
N GLY A 124 2.46 60.79 -11.30
CA GLY A 124 1.67 61.76 -10.52
C GLY A 124 2.53 62.55 -9.56
N ALA A 125 3.40 63.41 -10.09
CA ALA A 125 4.07 64.44 -9.32
C ALA A 125 3.09 65.59 -9.02
N SER A 126 3.23 66.16 -7.82
CA SER A 126 3.19 67.61 -7.50
C SER A 126 2.13 68.06 -6.49
N SER A 127 2.66 68.52 -5.35
CA SER A 127 2.47 69.86 -4.76
C SER A 127 1.52 70.06 -3.58
N ALA A 128 2.09 70.81 -2.62
CA ALA A 128 1.47 71.66 -1.60
C ALA A 128 0.77 70.94 -0.42
N ALA A 129 0.75 71.43 0.81
CA ALA A 129 1.41 72.46 1.60
C ALA A 129 0.64 72.47 2.95
N SER A 130 1.18 73.13 3.98
CA SER A 130 0.45 73.62 5.17
C SER A 130 0.15 72.54 6.24
N GLU A 131 0.92 72.54 7.34
CA GLU A 131 0.56 73.16 8.63
C GLU A 131 -0.65 72.49 9.30
N ASN A 132 -0.45 71.98 10.53
CA ASN A 132 -0.75 72.76 11.73
C ASN A 132 -0.57 71.89 12.97
N LYS A 133 0.10 72.45 13.98
CA LYS A 133 0.19 71.91 15.34
C LYS A 133 -1.10 72.23 16.08
N GLY A 134 -1.79 71.22 16.60
CA GLY A 134 -2.84 71.36 17.62
C GLY A 134 -2.78 70.13 18.53
N SER A 135 -2.19 70.22 19.71
CA SER A 135 -2.81 70.64 20.98
C SER A 135 -3.80 69.63 21.55
N GLY A 136 -3.39 69.00 22.65
CA GLY A 136 -4.14 68.52 23.83
C GLY A 136 -5.57 67.98 23.73
N ASN A 137 -5.84 66.84 24.40
CA ASN A 137 -6.30 66.80 25.80
C ASN A 137 -7.11 65.52 26.12
N ALA A 138 -6.94 65.04 27.37
CA ALA A 138 -7.84 64.22 28.20
C ALA A 138 -8.22 62.80 27.70
N GLN A 139 -8.19 61.76 28.52
CA GLN A 139 -8.50 61.65 29.95
C GLN A 139 -7.51 60.79 30.71
#